data_AF-A0A353DBG0-F1
#
_entry.id   AF-A0A353DBG0-F1
#
_cell.length_a   1.000
_cell.length_b   1.000
_cell.length_c   1.000
_cell.angle_alpha   90.00
_cell.angle_beta   90.00
_cell.angle_gamma   90.00
#
_symmetry.space_group_name_H-M   'P 1'
#
loop_
_entity.id
_entity.type
_entity.pdbx_description
1 polymer ?
#
loop_
_entity_poly.entity_id
_entity_poly.type
_entity_poly.pdbx_seq_one_letter_code
_entity_poly.pdbx_strand_id
1 'polypeptide(L)'
;FGGLMADLERRGAIGATPHDPGLPVHTAWDLGMSDATAIWFCQAAPGGEFRFIDYYECQGVGLDHYVKILDAKPYVYGRHIAPHDIRVRELGTGKSRLETAAGLGLRFDVCPNIPLVDGINAVRLLLPKCRFDASACEPGIEALRHYRREFSERMNTFHPLPLHDWTSHATDAFRYFSVGFRPPRQGRLPQRTVNDFNPFGREK
;
A
#
# COMPACT_ATOMS: atom_id res chain seq x y z
N PHE A 1 -4.95 8.60 -10.40
CA PHE A 1 -4.27 7.63 -11.30
C PHE A 1 -5.17 7.14 -12.46
N GLY A 2 -6.13 7.95 -12.91
CA GLY A 2 -7.21 7.51 -13.82
C GLY A 2 -6.78 6.73 -15.07
N GLY A 3 -5.74 7.17 -15.80
CA GLY A 3 -5.28 6.45 -17.01
C GLY A 3 -4.84 5.01 -16.72
N LEU A 4 -4.06 4.79 -15.66
CA LEU A 4 -3.64 3.43 -15.26
C LEU A 4 -4.83 2.59 -14.82
N MET A 5 -5.79 3.17 -14.11
CA MET A 5 -7.00 2.45 -13.70
C MET A 5 -7.85 2.04 -14.91
N ALA A 6 -8.00 2.92 -15.90
CA ALA A 6 -8.69 2.60 -17.15
C ALA A 6 -7.96 1.47 -17.93
N ASP A 7 -6.63 1.43 -17.88
CA ASP A 7 -5.85 0.35 -18.50
C ASP A 7 -6.10 -1.00 -17.79
N LEU A 8 -6.20 -0.99 -16.46
CA LEU A 8 -6.55 -2.17 -15.66
C LEU A 8 -7.93 -2.71 -16.00
N GLU A 9 -8.92 -1.84 -16.19
CA GLU A 9 -10.25 -2.26 -16.63
C GLU A 9 -10.24 -2.90 -18.01
N ARG A 10 -9.60 -2.24 -19.00
CA ARG A 10 -9.60 -2.72 -20.39
C ARG A 10 -8.97 -4.10 -20.53
N ARG A 11 -8.01 -4.46 -19.66
CA ARG A 11 -7.38 -5.78 -19.65
C ARG A 11 -8.05 -6.81 -18.72
N GLY A 12 -9.17 -6.46 -18.09
CA GLY A 12 -9.90 -7.35 -17.17
C GLY A 12 -9.21 -7.59 -15.82
N ALA A 13 -8.36 -6.66 -15.38
CA ALA A 13 -7.71 -6.72 -14.08
C ALA A 13 -8.55 -6.10 -12.94
N ILE A 14 -9.73 -5.57 -13.24
CA ILE A 14 -10.74 -5.19 -12.26
C ILE A 14 -11.95 -6.10 -12.51
N GLY A 15 -12.30 -6.94 -11.53
CA GLY A 15 -13.32 -7.97 -11.68
C GLY A 15 -13.29 -8.97 -10.54
N ALA A 16 -14.08 -10.04 -10.60
CA ALA A 16 -14.15 -11.03 -9.53
C ALA A 16 -12.75 -11.61 -9.19
N THR A 17 -12.25 -11.33 -8.00
CA THR A 17 -10.91 -11.75 -7.53
C THR A 17 -11.08 -12.54 -6.23
N PRO A 18 -11.46 -13.83 -6.32
CA PRO A 18 -11.75 -14.63 -5.14
C PRO A 18 -10.50 -14.84 -4.28
N HIS A 19 -10.72 -14.88 -2.96
CA HIS A 19 -9.69 -15.23 -1.98
C HIS A 19 -9.15 -16.65 -2.22
N ASP A 20 -7.83 -16.79 -2.25
CA ASP A 20 -7.11 -18.07 -2.29
C ASP A 20 -6.67 -18.49 -0.88
N PRO A 21 -7.28 -19.51 -0.25
CA PRO A 21 -6.92 -19.93 1.11
C PRO A 21 -5.47 -20.41 1.28
N GLY A 22 -4.77 -20.73 0.17
CA GLY A 22 -3.38 -21.15 0.19
C GLY A 22 -2.38 -19.98 0.32
N LEU A 23 -2.84 -18.74 0.19
CA LEU A 23 -1.99 -17.55 0.24
C LEU A 23 -2.36 -16.66 1.43
N PRO A 24 -1.37 -16.18 2.22
CA PRO A 24 -1.65 -15.22 3.28
C PRO A 24 -2.15 -13.91 2.70
N VAL A 25 -3.03 -13.23 3.44
CA VAL A 25 -3.50 -11.90 3.13
C VAL A 25 -2.62 -10.88 3.86
N HIS A 26 -1.97 -10.02 3.08
CA HIS A 26 -1.21 -8.89 3.58
C HIS A 26 -2.10 -7.66 3.59
N THR A 27 -1.93 -6.78 4.57
CA THR A 27 -2.73 -5.56 4.65
C THR A 27 -1.85 -4.33 4.65
N ALA A 28 -2.29 -3.24 4.01
CA ALA A 28 -1.64 -1.95 4.13
C ALA A 28 -2.61 -0.88 4.62
N TRP A 29 -2.12 -0.06 5.54
CA TRP A 29 -2.94 0.82 6.36
C TRP A 29 -2.55 2.26 6.12
N ASP A 30 -3.53 3.15 6.06
CA ASP A 30 -3.38 4.56 6.38
C ASP A 30 -4.09 4.82 7.70
N LEU A 31 -3.41 5.38 8.70
CA LEU A 31 -3.92 5.52 10.06
C LEU A 31 -4.22 6.99 10.38
N GLY A 32 -5.42 7.45 10.05
CA GLY A 32 -5.92 8.78 10.41
C GLY A 32 -6.31 8.87 11.90
N MET A 33 -5.80 9.89 12.62
CA MET A 33 -6.21 10.15 14.02
C MET A 33 -7.55 10.87 14.10
N SER A 34 -7.68 11.88 13.25
CA SER A 34 -8.85 12.74 13.09
C SER A 34 -9.56 12.48 11.77
N ASP A 35 -9.00 11.58 10.96
CA ASP A 35 -9.40 11.27 9.61
C ASP A 35 -9.72 9.77 9.49
N ALA A 36 -10.11 9.33 8.30
CA ALA A 36 -10.40 7.92 8.07
C ALA A 36 -9.13 7.06 8.16
N THR A 37 -9.30 5.82 8.64
CA THR A 37 -8.31 4.75 8.49
C THR A 37 -8.73 3.86 7.33
N ALA A 38 -7.84 3.69 6.37
CA ALA A 38 -8.05 2.84 5.20
C ALA A 38 -7.17 1.59 5.27
N ILE A 39 -7.72 0.44 4.87
CA ILE A 39 -7.06 -0.86 4.88
C ILE A 39 -7.28 -1.55 3.54
N TRP A 40 -6.18 -1.80 2.83
CA TRP A 40 -6.16 -2.68 1.66
C TRP A 40 -5.83 -4.10 2.06
N PHE A 41 -6.49 -5.10 1.47
CA PHE A 41 -6.20 -6.52 1.66
C PHE A 41 -5.69 -7.13 0.36
N CYS A 42 -4.46 -7.66 0.38
CA CYS A 42 -3.76 -8.11 -0.81
C CYS A 42 -3.15 -9.51 -0.63
N GLN A 43 -3.34 -10.38 -1.62
CA GLN A 43 -2.59 -11.62 -1.78
C GLN A 43 -1.50 -11.44 -2.83
N ALA A 44 -0.26 -11.76 -2.47
CA ALA A 44 0.86 -11.77 -3.41
C ALA A 44 0.93 -13.14 -4.09
N ALA A 45 0.48 -13.21 -5.34
CA ALA A 45 0.46 -14.46 -6.09
C ALA A 45 1.85 -14.85 -6.60
N PRO A 46 2.14 -16.16 -6.75
CA PRO A 46 3.32 -16.63 -7.47
C PRO A 46 3.38 -16.02 -8.87
N GLY A 47 4.55 -15.56 -9.30
CA GLY A 47 4.71 -14.86 -10.59
C GLY A 47 4.65 -13.32 -10.49
N GLY A 48 4.42 -12.76 -9.30
CA GLY A 48 4.57 -11.33 -9.04
C GLY A 48 3.32 -10.47 -9.30
N GLU A 49 2.16 -11.12 -9.43
CA GLU A 49 0.84 -10.46 -9.43
C GLU A 49 0.39 -10.15 -7.99
N PHE A 50 -0.24 -8.99 -7.81
CA PHE A 50 -0.83 -8.57 -6.53
C PHE A 50 -2.34 -8.52 -6.65
N ARG A 51 -3.05 -9.35 -5.86
CA ARG A 51 -4.50 -9.46 -5.88
C ARG A 51 -5.09 -8.74 -4.67
N PHE A 52 -5.64 -7.56 -4.90
CA PHE A 52 -6.40 -6.81 -3.91
C PHE A 52 -7.81 -7.38 -3.86
N ILE A 53 -8.12 -8.10 -2.78
CA ILE A 53 -9.34 -8.89 -2.66
C ILE A 53 -10.41 -8.19 -1.83
N ASP A 54 -10.03 -7.17 -1.07
CA ASP A 54 -10.91 -6.48 -0.14
C ASP A 54 -10.35 -5.09 0.20
N TYR A 55 -11.24 -4.20 0.61
CA TYR A 55 -10.96 -2.85 1.07
C TYR A 55 -11.86 -2.49 2.23
N TYR A 56 -11.29 -1.87 3.27
CA TYR A 56 -12.06 -1.40 4.41
C TYR A 56 -11.63 0.01 4.80
N GLU A 57 -12.59 0.89 5.02
CA GLU A 57 -12.34 2.24 5.50
C GLU A 57 -13.37 2.63 6.56
N CYS A 58 -12.89 3.24 7.64
CA CYS A 58 -13.75 3.76 8.70
C CYS A 58 -13.10 4.95 9.40
N GLN A 59 -13.90 5.77 10.07
CA GLN A 59 -13.43 6.98 10.78
C GLN A 59 -13.99 7.01 12.20
N GLY A 60 -13.27 7.67 13.12
CA GLY A 60 -13.75 7.91 14.48
C GLY A 60 -13.77 6.69 15.41
N VAL A 61 -13.06 5.60 15.06
CA VAL A 61 -12.99 4.37 15.85
C VAL A 61 -11.54 3.99 16.19
N GLY A 62 -11.35 3.28 17.31
CA GLY A 62 -10.05 2.87 17.81
C GLY A 62 -9.46 1.63 17.11
N LEU A 63 -8.20 1.30 17.44
CA LEU A 63 -7.51 0.12 16.89
C LEU A 63 -8.21 -1.21 17.21
N ASP A 64 -8.92 -1.31 18.34
CA ASP A 64 -9.66 -2.51 18.73
C ASP A 64 -10.79 -2.85 17.76
N HIS A 65 -11.43 -1.82 17.19
CA HIS A 65 -12.45 -1.99 16.14
C HIS A 65 -11.84 -2.66 14.91
N TYR A 66 -10.71 -2.14 14.42
CA TYR A 66 -10.07 -2.71 13.24
C TYR A 66 -9.57 -4.13 13.48
N VAL A 67 -9.05 -4.45 14.67
CA VAL A 67 -8.68 -5.83 15.04
C VAL A 67 -9.91 -6.76 14.96
N LYS A 68 -11.07 -6.35 15.49
CA LYS A 68 -12.33 -7.13 15.35
C LYS A 68 -12.73 -7.31 13.89
N ILE A 69 -12.56 -6.29 13.05
CA ILE A 69 -12.84 -6.39 11.61
C ILE A 69 -11.90 -7.39 10.93
N LEU A 70 -10.62 -7.43 11.30
CA LEU A 70 -9.68 -8.44 10.80
C LEU A 70 -10.11 -9.85 11.26
N ASP A 71 -10.38 -10.03 12.55
CA ASP A 71 -10.74 -11.33 13.13
C ASP A 71 -12.06 -11.90 12.58
N ALA A 72 -12.98 -11.02 12.16
CA ALA A 72 -14.25 -11.41 11.57
C ALA A 72 -14.11 -11.89 10.10
N LYS A 73 -12.99 -11.58 9.43
CA LYS A 73 -12.77 -11.99 8.04
C LYS A 73 -12.15 -13.39 7.99
N PRO A 74 -12.44 -14.20 6.95
CA PRO A 74 -12.00 -15.59 6.87
C PRO A 74 -10.53 -15.73 6.40
N TYR A 75 -9.69 -14.73 6.70
CA TYR A 75 -8.35 -14.62 6.13
C TYR A 75 -7.28 -15.07 7.11
N VAL A 76 -6.25 -15.74 6.57
CA VAL A 76 -5.00 -15.96 7.29
C VAL A 76 -4.08 -14.79 6.99
N TYR A 77 -3.79 -13.97 7.99
CA TYR A 77 -3.00 -12.76 7.80
C TYR A 77 -1.49 -13.05 7.76
N GLY A 78 -0.80 -12.32 6.87
CA GLY A 78 0.65 -12.30 6.75
C GLY A 78 1.25 -11.05 7.39
N ARG A 79 1.50 -10.04 6.54
CA ARG A 79 2.19 -8.81 6.94
C ARG A 79 1.19 -7.67 7.01
N HIS A 80 1.27 -6.86 8.06
CA HIS A 80 0.50 -5.63 8.18
C HIS A 80 1.45 -4.44 7.99
N ILE A 81 1.32 -3.68 6.91
CA ILE A 81 2.15 -2.51 6.62
C ILE A 81 1.47 -1.27 7.16
N ALA A 82 2.18 -0.51 7.99
CA ALA A 82 1.70 0.76 8.53
C ALA A 82 2.60 1.94 8.10
N PRO A 83 2.07 3.18 8.13
CA PRO A 83 2.87 4.38 7.94
C PRO A 83 3.98 4.50 9.01
N HIS A 84 5.01 5.29 8.70
CA HIS A 84 6.10 5.55 9.64
C HIS A 84 5.62 6.29 10.90
N ASP A 85 4.55 7.09 10.79
CA ASP A 85 3.98 7.89 11.87
C ASP A 85 3.29 7.06 12.96
N ILE A 86 3.09 5.75 12.76
CA ILE A 86 2.54 4.85 13.79
C ILE A 86 3.40 4.80 15.07
N ARG A 87 4.68 5.19 14.96
CA ARG A 87 5.64 5.24 16.07
C ARG A 87 5.47 6.46 16.95
N VAL A 88 4.75 7.49 16.50
CA VAL A 88 4.54 8.72 17.27
C VAL A 88 3.71 8.38 18.51
N ARG A 89 4.17 8.84 19.68
CA ARG A 89 3.48 8.65 20.96
C ARG A 89 2.36 9.67 21.10
N GLU A 90 1.20 9.21 21.55
CA GLU A 90 0.10 10.10 21.87
C GLU A 90 0.37 10.81 23.21
N LEU A 91 0.11 12.13 23.24
CA LEU A 91 0.34 12.97 24.41
C LEU A 91 -0.46 12.52 25.65
N GLY A 92 -1.63 11.92 25.45
CA GLY A 92 -2.51 11.49 26.55
C GLY A 92 -2.12 10.15 27.20
N THR A 93 -1.77 9.15 26.38
CA THR A 93 -1.53 7.78 26.87
C THR A 93 -0.04 7.47 27.05
N GLY A 94 0.85 8.28 26.48
CA GLY A 94 2.30 8.07 26.48
C GLY A 94 2.76 6.85 25.66
N LYS A 95 1.83 6.12 25.03
CA LYS A 95 2.09 4.98 24.16
C LYS A 95 1.96 5.40 22.70
N SER A 96 2.74 4.75 21.85
CA SER A 96 2.56 4.80 20.41
C SER A 96 1.42 3.89 19.97
N ARG A 97 0.86 4.16 18.79
CA ARG A 97 -0.12 3.26 18.17
C ARG A 97 0.47 1.89 17.89
N LEU A 98 1.76 1.83 17.59
CA LEU A 98 2.47 0.57 17.39
C LEU A 98 2.47 -0.30 18.66
N GLU A 99 2.74 0.30 19.82
CA GLU A 99 2.71 -0.40 21.12
C GLU A 99 1.29 -0.84 21.48
N THR A 100 0.29 0.00 21.19
CA THR A 100 -1.13 -0.32 21.42
C THR A 100 -1.59 -1.47 20.52
N ALA A 101 -1.29 -1.42 19.22
CA ALA A 101 -1.58 -2.48 18.27
C ALA A 101 -0.94 -3.81 18.69
N ALA A 102 0.33 -3.77 19.10
CA ALA A 102 1.03 -4.96 19.57
C ALA A 102 0.36 -5.58 20.81
N GLY A 103 -0.16 -4.76 21.73
CA GLY A 103 -0.94 -5.22 22.87
C GLY A 103 -2.27 -5.89 22.49
N LEU A 104 -2.83 -5.54 21.34
CA LEU A 104 -4.03 -6.16 20.76
C LEU A 104 -3.71 -7.37 19.85
N GLY A 105 -2.44 -7.78 19.77
CA GLY A 105 -2.01 -8.90 18.92
C GLY A 105 -1.68 -8.53 17.47
N LEU A 106 -1.82 -7.26 17.08
CA LEU A 106 -1.56 -6.77 15.73
C LEU A 106 -0.12 -6.24 15.60
N ARG A 107 0.71 -6.92 14.81
CA ARG A 107 2.11 -6.53 14.58
C ARG A 107 2.28 -5.87 13.22
N PHE A 108 2.75 -4.63 13.23
CA PHE A 108 2.99 -3.85 12.02
C PHE A 108 4.46 -3.87 11.58
N ASP A 109 4.65 -4.04 10.27
CA ASP A 109 5.84 -3.66 9.54
C ASP A 109 5.75 -2.18 9.17
N VAL A 110 6.70 -1.39 9.66
CA VAL A 110 6.69 0.05 9.41
C VAL A 110 7.26 0.34 8.03
N CYS A 111 6.46 0.97 7.18
CA CYS A 111 6.87 1.39 5.85
C CYS A 111 8.03 2.41 5.93
N PRO A 112 9.06 2.29 5.07
CA PRO A 112 10.10 3.32 4.95
C PRO A 112 9.51 4.71 4.72
N ASN A 113 10.09 5.72 5.38
CA ASN A 113 9.75 7.11 5.13
C ASN A 113 10.54 7.59 3.90
N ILE A 114 9.86 7.74 2.78
CA ILE A 114 10.43 8.23 1.51
C ILE A 114 9.66 9.47 1.03
N PRO A 115 10.26 10.30 0.16
CA PRO A 115 9.56 11.43 -0.43
C PRO A 115 8.24 11.02 -1.10
N LEU A 116 7.20 11.85 -0.96
CA LEU A 116 5.86 11.57 -1.49
C LEU A 116 5.86 11.25 -2.99
N VAL A 117 6.65 12.00 -3.77
CA VAL A 117 6.79 11.80 -5.22
C VAL A 117 7.33 10.40 -5.54
N ASP A 118 8.30 9.91 -4.78
CA ASP A 118 8.85 8.56 -4.96
C ASP A 118 7.81 7.49 -4.60
N GLY A 119 7.02 7.73 -3.56
CA GLY A 119 5.88 6.87 -3.21
C GLY A 119 4.83 6.82 -4.33
N ILE A 120 4.47 7.97 -4.91
CA ILE A 120 3.55 8.04 -6.06
C ILE A 120 4.11 7.28 -7.26
N ASN A 121 5.42 7.41 -7.53
CA ASN A 121 6.07 6.66 -8.60
C ASN A 121 6.07 5.14 -8.31
N ALA A 122 6.26 4.73 -7.06
CA ALA A 122 6.13 3.32 -6.66
C ALA A 122 4.72 2.78 -6.94
N VAL A 123 3.66 3.56 -6.68
CA VAL A 123 2.28 3.20 -7.03
C VAL A 123 2.14 3.00 -8.54
N ARG A 124 2.67 3.92 -9.35
CA ARG A 124 2.62 3.83 -10.83
C ARG A 124 3.30 2.56 -11.35
N LEU A 125 4.39 2.13 -10.72
CA LEU A 125 5.11 0.91 -11.09
C LEU A 125 4.41 -0.37 -10.59
N LEU A 126 3.67 -0.28 -9.49
CA LEU A 126 2.95 -1.42 -8.92
C LEU A 126 1.64 -1.69 -9.65
N LEU A 127 0.84 -0.66 -9.93
CA LEU A 127 -0.52 -0.78 -10.50
C LEU A 127 -0.61 -1.75 -11.68
N PRO A 128 0.30 -1.74 -12.68
CA PRO A 128 0.26 -2.70 -13.79
C PRO A 128 0.39 -4.18 -13.39
N LYS A 129 0.81 -4.48 -12.17
CA LYS A 129 0.90 -5.85 -11.61
C LYS A 129 -0.30 -6.20 -10.73
N CYS A 130 -1.25 -5.28 -10.56
CA CYS A 130 -2.37 -5.44 -9.65
C CYS A 130 -3.60 -5.98 -10.36
N ARG A 131 -4.37 -6.74 -9.60
CA ARG A 131 -5.74 -7.13 -9.86
C ARG A 131 -6.60 -6.72 -8.67
N PHE A 132 -7.80 -6.21 -8.92
CA PHE A 132 -8.71 -5.75 -7.88
C PHE A 132 -10.03 -6.48 -7.97
N ASP A 133 -10.58 -6.86 -6.81
CA ASP A 133 -11.98 -7.24 -6.72
C ASP A 133 -12.87 -6.04 -6.99
N ALA A 134 -13.74 -6.13 -7.99
CA ALA A 134 -14.55 -4.99 -8.42
C ALA A 134 -15.55 -4.52 -7.35
N SER A 135 -16.08 -5.43 -6.52
CA SER A 135 -17.11 -5.09 -5.54
C SER A 135 -16.49 -4.76 -4.19
N ALA A 136 -15.62 -5.64 -3.68
CA ALA A 136 -15.03 -5.44 -2.36
C ALA A 136 -14.05 -4.26 -2.33
N CYS A 137 -13.42 -3.92 -3.47
CA CYS A 137 -12.50 -2.79 -3.56
C CYS A 137 -13.11 -1.52 -4.18
N GLU A 138 -14.41 -1.46 -4.44
CA GLU A 138 -15.04 -0.34 -5.16
C GLU A 138 -14.64 1.04 -4.60
N PRO A 139 -14.73 1.32 -3.28
CA PRO A 139 -14.39 2.65 -2.76
C PRO A 139 -12.91 3.01 -2.99
N GLY A 140 -12.02 2.05 -2.80
CA GLY A 140 -10.58 2.25 -2.99
C GLY A 140 -10.19 2.38 -4.48
N ILE A 141 -10.87 1.66 -5.38
CA ILE A 141 -10.71 1.81 -6.83
C ILE A 141 -11.11 3.23 -7.25
N GLU A 142 -12.26 3.71 -6.77
CA GLU A 142 -12.75 5.05 -7.09
C GLU A 142 -11.83 6.15 -6.56
N ALA A 143 -11.26 5.96 -5.36
CA ALA A 143 -10.24 6.86 -4.84
C ALA A 143 -9.00 6.91 -5.75
N LEU A 144 -8.47 5.76 -6.18
CA LEU A 144 -7.32 5.70 -7.08
C LEU A 144 -7.61 6.35 -8.45
N ARG A 145 -8.84 6.26 -8.95
CA ARG A 145 -9.25 6.97 -10.19
C ARG A 145 -9.19 8.47 -10.03
N HIS A 146 -9.83 8.98 -8.97
CA HIS A 146 -10.07 10.42 -8.76
C HIS A 146 -8.90 11.16 -8.10
N TYR A 147 -7.90 10.44 -7.60
CA TYR A 147 -6.69 11.02 -7.03
C TYR A 147 -5.96 11.91 -8.05
N ARG A 148 -5.84 13.20 -7.69
CA ARG A 148 -5.39 14.29 -8.57
C ARG A 148 -4.58 15.35 -7.81
N ARG A 149 -3.93 16.21 -8.58
CA ARG A 149 -3.31 17.45 -8.06
C ARG A 149 -4.27 18.61 -8.28
N GLU A 150 -4.29 19.56 -7.35
CA GLU A 150 -5.04 20.79 -7.51
C GLU A 150 -4.36 21.70 -8.55
N PHE A 151 -5.14 22.27 -9.47
CA PHE A 151 -4.66 23.26 -10.42
C PHE A 151 -4.90 24.66 -9.87
N SER A 152 -3.84 25.46 -9.75
CA SER A 152 -3.96 26.85 -9.36
C SER A 152 -4.16 27.72 -10.60
N GLU A 153 -5.39 28.20 -10.82
CA GLU A 153 -5.69 29.12 -11.93
C GLU A 153 -4.87 30.41 -11.83
N ARG A 154 -4.66 30.92 -10.61
CA ARG A 154 -3.88 32.15 -10.35
C ARG A 154 -2.42 32.03 -10.78
N MET A 155 -1.80 30.87 -10.54
CA MET A 155 -0.40 30.64 -10.91
C MET A 155 -0.25 29.88 -12.23
N ASN A 156 -1.36 29.56 -12.89
CA ASN A 156 -1.44 28.74 -14.10
C ASN A 156 -0.58 27.47 -14.02
N THR A 157 -0.57 26.82 -12.84
CA THR A 157 0.27 25.66 -12.55
C THR A 157 -0.37 24.73 -11.52
N PHE A 158 0.01 23.46 -11.53
CA PHE A 158 -0.46 22.50 -10.53
C PHE A 158 0.29 22.68 -9.20
N HIS A 159 -0.46 22.62 -8.10
CA HIS A 159 0.13 22.55 -6.77
C HIS A 159 1.12 21.38 -6.67
N PRO A 160 2.25 21.54 -5.95
CA PRO A 160 3.28 20.51 -5.86
C PRO A 160 2.79 19.26 -5.13
N LEU A 161 1.83 19.44 -4.21
CA LEU A 161 1.21 18.37 -3.45
C LEU A 161 -0.11 17.92 -4.11
N PRO A 162 -0.49 16.65 -3.94
CA PRO A 162 -1.81 16.16 -4.30
C PRO A 162 -2.91 16.92 -3.54
N LEU A 163 -4.10 16.97 -4.13
CA LEU A 163 -5.27 17.48 -3.44
C LEU A 163 -5.60 16.53 -2.28
N HIS A 164 -5.69 17.09 -1.07
CA HIS A 164 -6.09 16.32 0.11
C HIS A 164 -7.61 16.29 0.20
N ASP A 165 -8.22 15.23 -0.32
CA ASP A 165 -9.65 14.93 -0.22
C ASP A 165 -9.88 13.47 0.19
N TRP A 166 -11.12 13.00 0.09
CA TRP A 166 -11.52 11.61 0.38
C TRP A 166 -10.70 10.55 -0.36
N THR A 167 -10.03 10.90 -1.46
CA THR A 167 -9.20 9.95 -2.22
C THR A 167 -7.86 9.65 -1.56
N SER A 168 -7.45 10.48 -0.59
CA SER A 168 -6.11 10.44 0.01
C SER A 168 -5.87 9.18 0.81
N HIS A 169 -6.79 8.81 1.71
CA HIS A 169 -6.58 7.70 2.64
C HIS A 169 -6.38 6.36 1.94
N ALA A 170 -7.29 6.05 1.01
CA ALA A 170 -7.17 4.85 0.18
C ALA A 170 -5.85 4.84 -0.61
N THR A 171 -5.48 5.99 -1.19
CA THR A 171 -4.29 6.12 -2.03
C THR A 171 -3.01 6.02 -1.20
N ASP A 172 -2.98 6.59 -0.01
CA ASP A 172 -1.84 6.55 0.90
C ASP A 172 -1.64 5.14 1.47
N ALA A 173 -2.70 4.47 1.89
CA ALA A 173 -2.65 3.05 2.27
C ALA A 173 -2.05 2.19 1.15
N PHE A 174 -2.48 2.40 -0.10
CA PHE A 174 -1.94 1.72 -1.26
C PHE A 174 -0.48 2.08 -1.56
N ARG A 175 -0.09 3.34 -1.34
CA ARG A 175 1.28 3.81 -1.45
C ARG A 175 2.19 3.14 -0.42
N TYR A 176 1.74 3.01 0.83
CA TYR A 176 2.48 2.28 1.86
C TYR A 176 2.66 0.82 1.50
N PHE A 177 1.66 0.16 0.89
CA PHE A 177 1.84 -1.18 0.34
C PHE A 177 2.96 -1.19 -0.72
N SER A 178 2.89 -0.29 -1.70
CA SER A 178 3.83 -0.21 -2.82
C SER A 178 5.29 -0.04 -2.37
N VAL A 179 5.49 0.73 -1.30
CA VAL A 179 6.82 1.03 -0.75
C VAL A 179 7.28 -0.04 0.24
N GLY A 180 6.42 -0.41 1.19
CA GLY A 180 6.74 -1.23 2.35
C GLY A 180 6.62 -2.73 2.13
N PHE A 181 5.80 -3.19 1.19
CA PHE A 181 5.67 -4.62 0.94
C PHE A 181 6.79 -5.15 0.05
N ARG A 182 7.43 -6.22 0.52
CA ARG A 182 8.35 -7.02 -0.29
C ARG A 182 7.94 -8.49 -0.14
N PRO A 183 7.63 -9.18 -1.24
CA PRO A 183 7.33 -10.60 -1.17
C PRO A 183 8.56 -11.37 -0.66
N PRO A 184 8.38 -12.51 0.02
CA PRO A 184 9.47 -13.37 0.40
C PRO A 184 10.31 -13.71 -0.83
N ARG A 185 11.63 -13.52 -0.77
CA ARG A 185 12.53 -13.89 -1.86
C ARG A 185 12.49 -15.42 -2.02
N GLN A 186 11.92 -15.91 -3.11
CA GLN A 186 12.10 -17.29 -3.54
C GLN A 186 13.36 -17.36 -4.41
N GLY A 187 14.42 -18.01 -3.92
CA GLY A 187 15.61 -18.35 -4.71
C GLY A 187 16.96 -17.84 -4.20
N ARG A 188 18.02 -18.51 -4.66
CA ARG A 188 19.43 -18.17 -4.44
C ARG A 188 19.75 -16.87 -5.19
N LEU A 189 20.43 -15.92 -4.55
CA LEU A 189 20.87 -14.69 -5.23
C LEU A 189 21.60 -15.07 -6.54
N PRO A 190 21.26 -14.47 -7.70
CA PRO A 190 22.07 -14.64 -8.88
C PRO A 190 23.51 -14.24 -8.52
N GLN A 191 24.48 -15.08 -8.88
CA GLN A 191 25.88 -14.73 -8.67
C GLN A 191 26.14 -13.38 -9.32
N ARG A 192 26.72 -12.46 -8.55
CA ARG A 192 27.14 -11.15 -9.04
C ARG A 192 28.03 -11.39 -10.25
N THR A 193 27.65 -10.84 -11.41
CA THR A 193 28.50 -10.89 -12.59
C THR A 193 29.82 -10.22 -12.24
N VAL A 194 30.92 -10.95 -12.36
CA VAL A 194 32.25 -10.39 -12.24
C VAL A 194 32.52 -9.68 -13.57
N ASN A 195 32.48 -8.35 -13.56
CA ASN A 195 32.90 -7.55 -14.71
C ASN A 195 34.41 -7.30 -14.59
N ASP A 196 35.22 -8.21 -15.13
CA ASP A 196 36.69 -8.06 -15.22
C ASP A 196 37.12 -7.10 -16.34
N PHE A 197 36.26 -6.16 -16.71
CA PHE A 197 36.58 -5.19 -17.76
C PHE A 197 37.62 -4.19 -17.24
N ASN A 198 38.86 -4.36 -17.66
CA ASN A 198 39.95 -3.41 -17.44
C ASN A 198 40.13 -2.53 -18.69
N PRO A 199 39.61 -1.28 -18.71
CA PRO A 199 39.74 -0.38 -19.86
C PRO A 199 41.18 0.08 -20.13
N PHE A 200 42.15 -0.25 -19.27
CA PHE A 200 43.51 0.25 -19.35
C PHE A 200 44.59 -0.83 -19.47
N GLY A 201 44.22 -2.10 -19.70
CA GLY A 201 45.10 -3.22 -20.07
C GLY A 201 46.61 -3.05 -19.89
N ARG A 202 47.09 -2.84 -18.66
CA ARG A 202 48.51 -2.85 -18.33
C ARG A 202 48.78 -4.10 -17.50
N GLU A 203 49.27 -5.13 -18.16
CA GLU A 203 49.92 -6.25 -17.51
C GLU A 203 51.23 -5.75 -16.87
N LYS A 204 51.56 -6.29 -15.69
CA LYS A 204 52.80 -6.00 -14.97
C LYS A 204 53.97 -6.80 -15.53
#